data_AF-A0A835X3U9-F1
#
_entry.id   AF-A0A835X3U9-F1
#
_cell.length_a   1.000
_cell.length_b   1.000
_cell.length_c   1.000
_cell.angle_alpha   90.00
_cell.angle_beta   90.00
_cell.angle_gamma   90.00
#
_symmetry.space_group_name_H-M   'P 1'
#
loop_
_entity.id
_entity.type
_entity.pdbx_description
1 polymer ?
#
loop_
_entity_poly.entity_id
_entity_poly.type
_entity_poly.pdbx_seq_one_letter_code
_entity_poly.pdbx_strand_id
1 'polypeptide(L)'
;MGTATGIIKALNSGIKHLAIKRFTLRYPEQKLKFVGDGYQYDPTSGVGIAGYKGRHMLFHDKCTGCQLCAIACEGVAEAIAMVKVPEEWKHNKKAIMPQIDYGKCVFCGLCV
;
A
#
# COMPACT_ATOMS: atom_id res chain seq x y z
N MET A 1 -29.29 27.25 -34.12
CA MET A 1 -27.88 27.15 -33.69
C MET A 1 -27.14 26.33 -34.74
N GLY A 2 -26.25 26.95 -35.51
CA GLY A 2 -25.64 26.30 -36.68
C GLY A 2 -24.62 25.22 -36.31
N THR A 3 -24.56 24.16 -37.11
CA THR A 3 -23.61 23.05 -36.98
C THR A 3 -22.16 23.54 -36.90
N ALA A 4 -21.81 24.56 -37.68
CA ALA A 4 -20.48 25.19 -37.69
C ALA A 4 -20.09 25.83 -36.34
N THR A 5 -21.04 26.47 -35.65
CA THR A 5 -20.78 27.12 -34.35
C THR A 5 -20.48 26.08 -33.26
N GLY A 6 -21.11 24.91 -33.35
CA GLY A 6 -20.82 23.77 -32.48
C GLY A 6 -19.41 23.22 -32.68
N ILE A 7 -18.97 23.07 -33.94
CA ILE A 7 -17.64 22.56 -34.29
C ILE A 7 -16.53 23.50 -33.78
N ILE A 8 -16.68 24.82 -33.98
CA ILE A 8 -15.71 25.81 -33.51
C ILE A 8 -15.61 25.79 -31.98
N LYS A 9 -16.75 25.67 -31.28
CA LYS A 9 -16.77 25.59 -29.82
C LYS A 9 -16.05 24.33 -29.31
N ALA A 10 -16.21 23.21 -29.99
CA ALA A 10 -15.52 21.96 -29.68
C ALA A 10 -13.99 22.05 -29.91
N LEU A 11 -13.56 22.65 -31.02
CA LEU A 11 -12.13 22.88 -31.29
C LEU A 11 -11.50 23.81 -30.23
N ASN A 12 -12.18 24.91 -29.89
CA ASN A 12 -11.72 25.83 -28.86
C ASN A 12 -11.68 25.18 -27.47
N SER A 13 -12.52 24.18 -27.17
CA SER A 13 -12.37 23.43 -25.92
C SER A 13 -11.10 22.58 -25.88
N GLY A 14 -10.72 21.95 -27.00
CA GLY A 14 -9.50 21.13 -27.07
C GLY A 14 -8.21 21.95 -27.01
N ILE A 15 -8.15 23.06 -27.76
CA ILE A 15 -6.94 23.91 -27.86
C ILE A 15 -6.51 24.46 -26.48
N LYS A 16 -7.45 24.73 -25.58
CA LYS A 16 -7.17 25.21 -24.22
C LYS A 16 -6.27 24.27 -23.42
N HIS A 17 -6.34 22.96 -23.69
CA HIS A 17 -5.55 21.96 -22.96
C HIS A 17 -4.13 21.78 -23.51
N LEU A 18 -3.80 22.36 -24.68
CA LEU A 18 -2.47 22.25 -25.28
C LEU A 18 -1.40 23.07 -24.53
N ALA A 19 -1.82 24.20 -23.94
CA ALA A 19 -0.94 25.08 -23.18
C ALA A 19 -0.84 24.72 -21.68
N ILE A 20 -1.66 23.77 -21.20
CA ILE A 20 -1.63 23.33 -19.80
C ILE A 20 -0.49 22.33 -19.63
N LYS A 21 0.28 22.47 -18.55
CA LYS A 21 1.33 21.51 -18.21
C LYS A 21 0.73 20.11 -18.06
N ARG A 22 1.38 19.12 -18.68
CA ARG A 22 0.97 17.71 -18.58
C ARG A 22 0.84 17.29 -17.11
N PHE A 23 -0.27 16.62 -16.80
CA PHE A 23 -0.48 16.01 -15.48
C PHE A 23 0.29 14.69 -15.32
N THR A 24 0.64 14.04 -16.43
CA THR A 24 1.33 12.74 -16.44
C THR A 24 2.77 12.85 -15.93
N LEU A 25 3.15 11.92 -15.05
CA LEU A 25 4.54 11.69 -14.66
C LEU A 25 5.17 10.68 -15.64
N ARG A 26 6.44 10.88 -15.99
CA ARG A 26 7.21 9.90 -16.77
C ARG A 26 7.77 8.84 -15.84
N TYR A 27 7.14 7.68 -15.77
CA TYR A 27 7.68 6.53 -15.04
C TYR A 27 8.69 5.80 -15.96
N PRO A 28 9.90 5.44 -15.48
CA PRO A 28 10.36 5.40 -14.09
C PRO A 28 11.14 6.63 -13.58
N GLU A 29 11.42 7.64 -14.41
CA GLU A 29 12.33 8.75 -14.04
C GLU A 29 11.71 9.73 -13.04
N GLN A 30 10.41 9.98 -13.14
CA GLN A 30 9.61 10.85 -12.28
C GLN A 30 8.63 9.98 -11.48
N LYS A 31 8.91 9.81 -10.18
CA LYS A 31 8.05 9.04 -9.26
C LYS A 31 7.18 9.98 -8.42
N LEU A 32 5.94 9.57 -8.17
CA LEU A 32 5.08 10.24 -7.21
C LEU A 32 5.66 10.02 -5.82
N LYS A 33 5.86 11.10 -5.06
CA LYS A 33 6.17 10.98 -3.63
C LYS A 33 4.85 10.75 -2.90
N PHE A 34 4.62 9.52 -2.45
CA PHE A 34 3.50 9.24 -1.56
C PHE A 34 3.73 9.98 -0.23
N VAL A 35 2.72 10.69 0.27
CA VAL A 35 2.77 11.36 1.57
C VAL A 35 2.45 10.34 2.66
N GLY A 36 3.39 10.13 3.59
CA GLY A 36 3.19 9.31 4.79
C GLY A 36 3.99 8.00 4.77
N ASP A 37 5.14 8.02 5.46
CA ASP A 37 5.88 6.81 5.83
C ASP A 37 5.11 6.09 6.95
N GLY A 38 4.27 5.11 6.58
CA GLY A 38 3.59 4.22 7.51
C GLY A 38 2.39 4.81 8.25
N TYR A 39 1.83 4.03 9.20
CA TYR A 39 0.73 4.48 10.06
C TYR A 39 1.21 5.56 11.03
N GLN A 40 0.59 6.74 10.97
CA GLN A 40 0.81 7.80 11.95
C GLN A 40 -0.40 7.88 12.87
N TYR A 41 -0.16 7.96 14.17
CA TYR A 41 -1.22 8.24 15.15
C TYR A 41 -1.23 9.74 15.44
N ASP A 42 -2.35 10.42 15.24
CA ASP A 42 -2.54 11.80 15.70
C ASP A 42 -3.21 11.80 17.08
N PRO A 43 -2.50 12.16 18.17
CA PRO A 43 -3.06 12.21 19.51
C PRO A 43 -4.17 13.24 19.69
N THR A 44 -4.20 14.27 18.83
CA THR A 44 -5.12 15.41 18.94
C THR A 44 -6.53 15.02 18.51
N SER A 45 -6.61 14.29 17.40
CA SER A 45 -7.87 13.82 16.81
C SER A 45 -8.20 12.39 17.22
N GLY A 46 -7.26 11.67 17.83
CA GLY A 46 -7.43 10.28 18.24
C GLY A 46 -7.57 9.31 17.06
N VAL A 47 -7.23 9.73 15.84
CA VAL A 47 -7.34 8.91 14.63
C VAL A 47 -5.98 8.47 14.11
N GLY A 48 -5.95 7.26 13.54
CA GLY A 48 -4.82 6.77 12.76
C GLY A 48 -4.87 7.32 11.34
N ILE A 49 -3.84 8.04 10.92
CA ILE A 49 -3.64 8.47 9.54
C ILE A 49 -3.07 7.27 8.78
N ALA A 50 -3.84 6.77 7.82
CA ALA A 50 -3.42 5.67 6.96
C ALA A 50 -2.32 6.16 6.00
N GLY A 51 -1.07 5.77 6.26
CA GLY A 51 0.03 5.97 5.33
C GLY A 51 0.04 4.95 4.19
N TYR A 52 1.12 4.96 3.42
CA TYR A 52 1.29 4.04 2.30
C TYR A 52 1.45 2.59 2.79
N LYS A 53 0.55 1.71 2.33
CA LYS A 53 0.61 0.27 2.61
C LYS A 53 1.40 -0.45 1.52
N GLY A 54 2.70 -0.58 1.76
CA GLY A 54 3.63 -1.24 0.86
C GLY A 54 3.83 -2.72 1.19
N ARG A 55 4.99 -3.25 0.78
CA ARG A 55 5.42 -4.60 1.16
C ARG A 55 5.71 -4.67 2.66
N HIS A 56 5.48 -5.84 3.23
CA HIS A 56 5.72 -6.13 4.63
C HIS A 56 7.22 -6.14 4.92
N MET A 57 7.60 -5.65 6.09
CA MET A 57 8.96 -5.74 6.62
C MET A 57 8.91 -6.49 7.95
N LEU A 58 9.59 -7.64 8.00
CA LEU A 58 9.66 -8.45 9.22
C LEU A 58 10.96 -8.15 9.96
N PHE A 59 10.84 -7.71 11.20
CA PHE A 59 11.95 -7.58 12.15
C PHE A 59 12.10 -8.88 12.93
N HIS A 60 13.08 -9.71 12.56
CA HIS A 60 13.30 -11.04 13.14
C HIS A 60 13.57 -11.00 14.66
N ASP A 61 14.22 -9.94 15.13
CA ASP A 61 14.49 -9.62 16.53
C ASP A 61 13.23 -9.32 17.36
N LYS A 62 12.15 -8.88 16.71
CA LYS A 62 10.87 -8.52 17.36
C LYS A 62 9.81 -9.60 17.24
N CYS A 63 9.92 -10.48 16.25
CA CYS A 63 8.92 -11.52 16.00
C CYS A 63 9.01 -12.66 17.04
N THR A 64 7.99 -12.82 17.88
CA THR A 64 7.94 -13.86 18.93
C THR A 64 7.30 -15.17 18.50
N GLY A 65 6.83 -15.28 17.25
CA GLY A 65 6.10 -16.46 16.76
C GLY A 65 4.69 -16.59 17.35
N CYS A 66 4.03 -15.48 17.70
CA CYS A 66 2.71 -15.47 18.32
C CYS A 66 1.53 -15.82 17.38
N GLN A 67 1.76 -15.89 16.06
CA GLN A 67 0.77 -16.21 15.02
C GLN A 67 -0.41 -15.22 14.85
N LEU A 68 -0.48 -14.13 15.63
CA LEU A 68 -1.53 -13.11 15.54
C LEU A 68 -1.69 -12.53 14.13
N CYS A 69 -0.60 -12.34 13.39
CA CYS A 69 -0.62 -11.86 12.02
C CYS A 69 -1.33 -12.84 11.06
N ALA A 70 -1.14 -14.14 11.24
CA ALA A 70 -1.80 -15.17 10.44
C ALA A 70 -3.30 -15.20 10.72
N ILE A 71 -3.68 -15.23 12.00
CA ILE A 71 -5.08 -15.20 12.45
C ILE A 71 -5.81 -13.96 11.92
N ALA A 72 -5.16 -12.79 11.98
CA ALA A 72 -5.74 -11.56 11.43
C ALA A 72 -5.93 -11.62 9.90
N CYS A 73 -5.14 -12.41 9.19
CA CYS A 73 -5.21 -12.55 7.74
C CYS A 73 -6.21 -13.62 7.28
N GLU A 74 -6.48 -14.65 8.08
CA GLU A 74 -7.43 -15.74 7.79
C GLU A 74 -8.82 -15.22 7.38
N GLY A 75 -9.33 -14.21 8.09
CA GLY A 75 -10.64 -13.60 7.79
C GLY A 75 -10.66 -12.62 6.61
N VAL A 76 -9.52 -12.37 5.96
CA VAL A 76 -9.38 -11.30 4.94
C VAL A 76 -8.87 -11.83 3.60
N ALA A 77 -7.75 -12.54 3.60
CA ALA A 77 -7.07 -12.95 2.37
C ALA A 77 -6.35 -14.31 2.47
N GLU A 78 -6.23 -14.88 3.67
CA GLU A 78 -5.53 -16.16 3.91
C GLU A 78 -4.14 -16.21 3.23
N ALA A 79 -3.42 -15.09 3.33
CA ALA A 79 -2.17 -14.85 2.63
C ALA A 79 -0.92 -15.17 3.46
N ILE A 80 -1.08 -15.52 4.75
CA ILE A 80 0.03 -15.71 5.68
C ILE A 80 0.03 -17.14 6.20
N ALA A 81 1.12 -17.87 5.95
CA ALA A 81 1.38 -19.18 6.53
C ALA A 81 2.50 -19.09 7.57
N MET A 82 2.31 -19.72 8.73
CA MET A 82 3.35 -19.78 9.77
C MET A 82 4.25 -20.98 9.51
N VAL A 83 5.48 -20.73 9.05
CA VAL A 83 6.45 -21.79 8.71
C VAL A 83 7.54 -21.90 9.77
N LYS A 84 8.01 -23.12 10.00
CA LYS A 84 9.15 -23.37 10.89
C LYS A 84 10.44 -23.00 10.17
N VAL A 85 11.27 -22.20 10.82
CA VAL A 85 12.58 -21.78 10.34
C VAL A 85 13.68 -22.49 11.14
N PRO A 86 14.85 -22.72 10.54
CA PRO A 86 15.94 -23.47 11.19
C PRO A 86 16.65 -22.70 12.30
N GLU A 87 16.53 -21.37 12.31
CA GLU A 87 17.17 -20.50 13.29
C GLU A 87 16.31 -20.40 14.56
N GLU A 88 16.97 -20.48 15.71
CA GLU A 88 16.32 -20.37 17.01
C GLU A 88 16.64 -19.01 17.64
N TRP A 89 15.58 -18.31 18.08
CA TRP A 89 15.73 -17.07 18.83
C TRP A 89 15.17 -17.23 20.24
N LYS A 90 15.81 -16.58 21.21
CA LYS A 90 15.41 -16.63 22.63
C LYS A 90 13.94 -16.23 22.85
N HIS A 91 13.47 -15.24 22.08
CA HIS A 91 12.09 -14.73 22.14
C HIS A 91 11.11 -15.53 21.27
N ASN A 92 11.59 -16.37 20.34
CA ASN A 92 10.77 -17.21 19.47
C ASN A 92 11.12 -18.69 19.66
N LYS A 93 10.69 -19.25 20.80
CA LYS A 93 10.94 -20.65 21.17
C LYS A 93 10.35 -21.67 20.19
N LYS A 94 9.32 -21.27 19.43
CA LYS A 94 8.66 -22.13 18.45
C LYS A 94 9.42 -22.17 17.12
N ALA A 95 10.36 -21.24 16.91
CA ALA A 95 11.08 -21.04 15.65
C ALA A 95 10.12 -20.99 14.45
N ILE A 96 8.99 -20.29 14.59
CA ILE A 96 8.02 -20.11 13.51
C ILE A 96 7.96 -18.65 13.09
N MET A 97 7.86 -18.40 11.78
CA MET A 97 7.82 -17.08 11.19
C MET A 97 6.76 -16.98 10.09
N PRO A 98 6.19 -15.79 9.87
CA PRO A 98 5.19 -15.59 8.83
C PRO A 98 5.84 -15.62 7.44
N GLN A 99 5.33 -16.50 6.58
CA GLN A 99 5.57 -16.48 5.15
C GLN A 99 4.34 -15.86 4.48
N ILE A 100 4.55 -14.80 3.69
CA ILE A 100 3.47 -14.03 3.07
C ILE A 100 3.43 -14.31 1.58
N ASP A 101 2.26 -14.73 1.08
CA ASP A 101 1.95 -14.82 -0.33
C ASP A 101 1.43 -13.47 -0.84
N TYR A 102 2.30 -12.74 -1.56
CA TYR A 102 1.96 -11.44 -2.14
C TYR A 102 0.97 -11.53 -3.30
N GLY A 103 0.72 -12.70 -3.87
CA GLY A 103 -0.33 -12.91 -4.86
C GLY A 103 -1.74 -12.91 -4.26
N LYS A 104 -1.86 -13.33 -2.99
CA LYS A 104 -3.13 -13.32 -2.24
C LYS A 104 -3.31 -12.05 -1.41
N CYS A 105 -2.23 -11.44 -0.95
CA CYS A 105 -2.29 -10.31 -0.04
C CYS A 105 -2.99 -9.08 -0.67
N VAL A 106 -3.98 -8.54 0.05
CA VAL A 106 -4.73 -7.33 -0.37
C VAL A 106 -4.18 -6.03 0.23
N PHE A 107 -3.03 -6.07 0.91
CA PHE A 107 -2.37 -4.92 1.54
C PHE A 107 -3.29 -4.12 2.50
N CYS A 108 -4.17 -4.81 3.25
CA CYS A 108 -5.04 -4.17 4.24
C CYS A 108 -4.28 -3.61 5.44
N GLY A 109 -3.10 -4.17 5.75
CA GLY A 109 -2.24 -3.73 6.86
C GLY A 109 -2.82 -3.97 8.24
N LEU A 110 -3.68 -4.98 8.43
CA LEU A 110 -4.19 -5.41 9.74
C LEU A 110 -3.19 -6.26 10.53
N CYS A 111 -2.20 -6.83 9.85
CA CYS A 111 -1.16 -7.67 10.43
C CYS A 111 0.15 -6.93 10.73
N VAL A 112 0.19 -5.60 10.50
CA VAL A 112 1.36 -4.71 10.63
C VAL A 112 1.17 -3.77 11.81
#